data_AF-A0A9D1LK31-F1
#
_entry.id   AF-A0A9D1LK31-F1
#
_cell.length_a   1.000
_cell.length_b   1.000
_cell.length_c   1.000
_cell.angle_alpha   90.00
_cell.angle_beta   90.00
_cell.angle_gamma   90.00
#
_symmetry.space_group_name_H-M   'P 1'
#
loop_
_entity.id
_entity.type
_entity.pdbx_description
1 polymer ?
#
loop_
_entity_poly.entity_id
_entity_poly.type
_entity_poly.pdbx_seq_one_letter_code
_entity_poly.pdbx_strand_id
1 'polypeptide(L)'
;MNDWLKQVKDDWNQISDSAWYQSLRSDEKIAELVREPTSAFHPAVYHLIKKYIPVLHGKEILLPSSGDNHAAFAFALMGAQVTSSDISEKQLEHAQEIADKLNLNIRFICDDTMRLFNIEDNRFD
;
A
#
# COMPACT_ATOMS: atom_id res chain seq x y z
N MET A 1 12.36 4.07 19.60
CA MET A 1 10.93 4.43 19.41
C MET A 1 10.42 5.00 20.71
N ASN A 2 9.72 6.13 20.72
CA ASN A 2 9.12 6.66 21.94
C ASN A 2 7.84 5.86 22.29
N ASP A 3 7.38 5.94 23.55
CA ASP A 3 6.27 5.12 24.04
C ASP A 3 4.97 5.35 23.23
N TRP A 4 4.75 6.58 22.76
CA TRP A 4 3.60 6.91 21.93
C TRP A 4 3.64 6.21 20.56
N LEU A 5 4.77 6.25 19.85
CA LEU A 5 4.94 5.56 18.56
C LEU A 5 4.79 4.04 18.72
N LYS A 6 5.28 3.50 19.84
CA LYS A 6 5.10 2.09 20.14
C LYS A 6 3.62 1.75 20.31
N GLN A 7 2.88 2.56 21.08
CA GLN A 7 1.44 2.37 21.24
C GLN A 7 0.70 2.42 19.90
N VAL A 8 0.99 3.41 19.05
CA VAL A 8 0.38 3.53 17.72
C VAL A 8 0.64 2.29 16.87
N LYS A 9 1.89 1.80 16.87
CA LYS A 9 2.24 0.58 16.14
C LYS A 9 1.49 -0.65 16.68
N ASP A 10 1.46 -0.82 18.01
CA ASP A 10 0.80 -1.94 18.66
C ASP A 10 -0.73 -1.92 18.39
N ASP A 11 -1.35 -0.74 18.41
CA ASP A 11 -2.77 -0.56 18.10
C ASP A 11 -3.08 -0.96 16.65
N TRP A 12 -2.28 -0.51 15.68
CA TRP A 12 -2.48 -0.90 14.27
C TRP A 12 -2.17 -2.37 14.03
N ASN A 13 -1.18 -2.95 14.70
CA ASN A 13 -0.92 -4.38 14.66
C ASN A 13 -2.16 -5.16 15.16
N GLN A 14 -2.77 -4.75 16.27
CA GLN A 14 -3.98 -5.38 16.79
C GLN A 14 -5.19 -5.21 15.86
N ILE A 15 -5.41 -4.01 15.32
CA ILE A 15 -6.50 -3.72 14.38
C ILE A 15 -6.38 -4.56 13.11
N SER A 16 -5.15 -4.93 12.72
CA SER A 16 -4.90 -5.72 11.50
C SER A 16 -5.55 -7.10 11.52
N ASP A 17 -5.75 -7.67 12.70
CA ASP A 17 -6.40 -8.97 12.85
C ASP A 17 -7.92 -8.84 13.10
N SER A 18 -8.45 -7.61 13.13
CA SER A 18 -9.88 -7.38 13.34
C SER A 18 -10.71 -7.77 12.12
N ALA A 19 -11.95 -8.21 12.38
CA ALA A 19 -12.91 -8.53 11.32
C ALA A 19 -13.16 -7.33 10.38
N TRP A 20 -13.12 -6.10 10.90
CA TRP A 20 -13.25 -4.89 10.10
C TRP A 20 -12.12 -4.77 9.09
N TYR A 21 -10.86 -4.85 9.52
CA TYR A 21 -9.71 -4.69 8.62
C TYR A 21 -9.62 -5.82 7.59
N GLN A 22 -9.94 -7.05 8.00
CA GLN A 22 -10.01 -8.20 7.10
C GLN A 22 -11.16 -8.09 6.09
N SER A 23 -12.27 -7.42 6.44
CA SER A 23 -13.37 -7.18 5.49
C SER A 23 -13.01 -6.21 4.34
N LEU A 24 -11.92 -5.43 4.46
CA LEU A 24 -11.46 -4.51 3.42
C LEU A 24 -10.75 -5.22 2.26
N ARG A 25 -10.34 -6.48 2.46
CA ARG A 25 -9.43 -7.23 1.58
C ARG A 25 -9.96 -8.62 1.21
N SER A 26 -11.28 -8.82 1.24
CA SER A 26 -11.87 -10.10 0.85
C SER A 26 -11.47 -10.48 -0.57
N ASP A 27 -11.43 -11.78 -0.86
CA ASP A 27 -11.10 -12.28 -2.21
C ASP A 27 -11.97 -11.63 -3.30
N GLU A 28 -13.22 -11.32 -3.00
CA GLU A 28 -14.13 -10.58 -3.88
C GLU A 28 -13.62 -9.17 -4.19
N LYS A 29 -13.26 -8.38 -3.17
CA LYS A 29 -12.71 -7.02 -3.35
C LYS A 29 -11.38 -7.05 -4.10
N ILE A 30 -10.54 -8.05 -3.81
CA ILE A 30 -9.28 -8.24 -4.53
C ILE A 30 -9.54 -8.58 -6.01
N ALA A 31 -10.51 -9.46 -6.29
CA ALA A 31 -10.87 -9.80 -7.67
C ALA A 31 -11.48 -8.62 -8.43
N GLU A 32 -12.27 -7.77 -7.77
CA GLU A 32 -12.76 -6.51 -8.34
C GLU A 32 -11.61 -5.57 -8.69
N LEU A 33 -10.65 -5.43 -7.77
CA LEU A 33 -9.47 -4.58 -7.99
C LEU A 33 -8.60 -5.09 -9.14
N VAL A 34 -8.38 -6.40 -9.25
CA VAL A 34 -7.62 -6.98 -10.37
C VAL A 34 -8.31 -6.71 -11.71
N ARG A 35 -9.64 -6.71 -11.74
CA ARG A 35 -10.42 -6.44 -12.96
C ARG A 35 -10.37 -4.98 -13.36
N GLU A 36 -10.43 -4.08 -12.39
CA GLU A 36 -10.43 -2.64 -12.62
C GLU A 36 -9.52 -1.92 -11.60
N PRO A 37 -8.19 -1.93 -11.80
CA PRO A 37 -7.24 -1.34 -10.84
C PRO A 37 -7.48 0.15 -10.58
N THR A 38 -8.06 0.87 -11.55
CA THR A 38 -8.30 2.31 -11.41
C THR A 38 -9.42 2.62 -10.41
N SER A 39 -10.27 1.63 -10.09
CA SER A 39 -11.34 1.75 -9.08
C SER A 39 -10.83 2.02 -7.67
N ALA A 40 -9.56 1.73 -7.39
CA ALA A 40 -8.90 2.08 -6.12
C ALA A 40 -8.88 3.59 -5.83
N PHE A 41 -9.07 4.42 -6.85
CA PHE A 41 -8.95 5.86 -6.75
C PHE A 41 -10.28 6.54 -7.05
N HIS A 42 -10.62 7.55 -6.27
CA HIS A 42 -11.71 8.45 -6.64
C HIS A 42 -11.44 9.05 -8.04
N PRO A 43 -12.43 9.19 -8.94
CA PRO A 43 -12.20 9.60 -10.33
C PRO A 43 -11.40 10.91 -10.48
N ALA A 44 -11.64 11.89 -9.60
CA ALA A 44 -10.87 13.14 -9.59
C ALA A 44 -9.39 12.94 -9.23
N VAL A 45 -9.10 12.01 -8.30
CA VAL A 45 -7.71 11.66 -7.91
C VAL A 45 -7.04 10.93 -9.05
N TYR A 46 -7.71 9.95 -9.67
CA TYR A 46 -7.17 9.24 -10.81
C TYR A 46 -6.87 10.19 -12.00
N HIS A 47 -7.75 11.15 -12.25
CA HIS A 47 -7.51 12.19 -13.25
C HIS A 47 -6.24 13.00 -12.96
N LEU A 48 -6.00 13.36 -11.69
CA LEU A 48 -4.77 14.05 -11.30
C LEU A 48 -3.53 13.17 -11.47
N ILE A 49 -3.59 11.90 -11.06
CA ILE A 49 -2.51 10.93 -11.27
C ILE A 49 -2.16 10.87 -12.76
N LYS A 50 -3.15 10.69 -13.63
CA LYS A 50 -2.95 10.63 -15.09
C LYS A 50 -2.44 11.94 -15.69
N LYS A 51 -2.77 13.09 -15.09
CA LYS A 51 -2.28 14.39 -15.52
C LYS A 51 -0.79 14.56 -15.25
N TYR A 52 -0.32 14.15 -14.08
CA TYR A 52 1.09 14.33 -13.66
C TYR A 52 1.98 13.15 -14.04
N ILE A 53 1.45 11.93 -13.99
CA ILE A 53 2.14 10.67 -14.32
C ILE A 53 1.27 9.91 -15.34
N PRO A 54 1.31 10.31 -16.63
CA PRO A 54 0.43 9.73 -17.66
C PRO A 54 0.73 8.27 -17.95
N VAL A 55 1.96 7.81 -17.70
CA VAL A 55 2.40 6.41 -17.85
C VAL A 55 2.94 5.94 -16.50
N LEU A 56 2.24 5.00 -15.88
CA LEU A 56 2.61 4.40 -14.59
C LEU A 56 3.55 3.19 -14.74
N HIS A 57 3.56 2.55 -15.91
CA HIS A 57 4.38 1.38 -16.14
C HIS A 57 5.86 1.70 -15.95
N GLY A 58 6.53 0.93 -15.07
CA GLY A 58 7.94 1.09 -14.73
C GLY A 58 8.26 2.25 -13.79
N LYS A 59 7.26 3.03 -13.33
CA LYS A 59 7.48 4.14 -12.38
C LYS A 59 7.75 3.64 -10.98
N GLU A 60 8.70 4.25 -10.28
CA GLU A 60 8.96 3.94 -8.87
C GLU A 60 8.00 4.74 -7.98
N ILE A 61 7.04 4.05 -7.35
CA ILE A 61 5.99 4.67 -6.53
C ILE A 61 6.15 4.24 -5.08
N LEU A 62 6.17 5.21 -4.17
CA LEU A 62 6.08 4.98 -2.73
C LEU A 62 4.66 5.26 -2.23
N LEU A 63 4.08 4.33 -1.48
CA LEU A 63 2.87 4.56 -0.69
C LEU A 63 3.23 4.61 0.79
N PRO A 64 3.47 5.81 1.36
CA PRO A 64 3.62 5.97 2.79
C PRO A 64 2.26 5.86 3.49
N SER A 65 2.21 5.19 4.63
CA SER A 65 1.00 4.91 5.40
C SER A 65 -0.02 4.14 4.57
N SER A 66 0.45 3.05 3.96
CA SER A 66 -0.26 2.23 2.98
C SER A 66 -1.57 1.60 3.48
N GLY A 67 -1.75 1.42 4.79
CA GLY A 67 -2.98 0.93 5.40
C GLY A 67 -3.42 -0.43 4.88
N ASP A 68 -4.54 -0.48 4.14
CA ASP A 68 -5.07 -1.72 3.56
C ASP A 68 -4.40 -2.17 2.26
N ASN A 69 -3.41 -1.39 1.78
CA ASN A 69 -2.63 -1.64 0.57
C ASN A 69 -3.42 -1.68 -0.74
N HIS A 70 -4.69 -1.27 -0.74
CA HIS A 70 -5.55 -1.31 -1.92
C HIS A 70 -4.96 -0.48 -3.08
N ALA A 71 -4.46 0.72 -2.79
CA ALA A 71 -3.78 1.56 -3.78
C ALA A 71 -2.41 0.99 -4.22
N ALA A 72 -1.68 0.31 -3.33
CA ALA A 72 -0.39 -0.29 -3.66
C ALA A 72 -0.57 -1.44 -4.67
N PHE A 73 -1.57 -2.29 -4.45
CA PHE A 73 -1.95 -3.34 -5.40
C PHE A 73 -2.39 -2.74 -6.74
N ALA A 74 -3.20 -1.68 -6.72
CA ALA A 74 -3.65 -0.99 -7.92
C ALA A 74 -2.47 -0.49 -8.78
N PHE A 75 -1.51 0.19 -8.17
CA PHE A 75 -0.32 0.68 -8.88
C PHE A 75 0.53 -0.45 -9.44
N ALA A 76 0.73 -1.54 -8.68
CA ALA A 76 1.48 -2.70 -9.13
C ALA A 76 0.78 -3.40 -10.32
N LEU A 77 -0.55 -3.56 -10.26
CA LEU A 77 -1.37 -4.10 -11.35
C LEU A 77 -1.31 -3.22 -12.61
N MET A 78 -1.16 -1.90 -12.44
CA MET A 78 -0.92 -0.95 -13.55
C MET A 78 0.54 -0.93 -14.04
N GLY A 79 1.40 -1.78 -13.48
CA GLY A 79 2.78 -2.01 -13.91
C GLY A 79 3.82 -1.08 -13.28
N ALA A 80 3.48 -0.34 -12.22
CA ALA A 80 4.46 0.43 -11.45
C ALA A 80 5.35 -0.49 -10.60
N GLN A 81 6.55 0.00 -10.28
CA GLN A 81 7.43 -0.60 -9.26
C GLN A 81 7.07 0.00 -7.91
N VAL A 82 6.36 -0.77 -7.09
CA VAL A 82 5.75 -0.25 -5.87
C VAL A 82 6.57 -0.58 -4.64
N THR A 83 6.83 0.45 -3.83
CA THR A 83 7.21 0.30 -2.42
C THR A 83 6.04 0.70 -1.55
N SER A 84 5.60 -0.19 -0.68
CA SER A 84 4.58 0.07 0.32
C SER A 84 5.24 0.22 1.70
N SER A 85 4.89 1.27 2.43
CA SER A 85 5.41 1.48 3.77
C SER A 85 4.31 1.80 4.77
N ASP A 86 4.40 1.19 5.94
CA ASP A 86 3.47 1.42 7.04
C ASP A 86 4.17 1.19 8.39
N ILE A 87 3.60 1.75 9.45
CA ILE A 87 4.11 1.57 10.81
C ILE A 87 3.81 0.15 11.34
N SER A 88 2.76 -0.49 10.82
CA SER A 88 2.29 -1.79 11.28
C SER A 88 2.89 -2.96 10.49
N GLU A 89 3.62 -3.83 11.20
CA GLU A 89 4.16 -5.06 10.61
C GLU A 89 3.02 -5.99 10.14
N LYS A 90 1.95 -6.10 10.93
CA LYS A 90 0.83 -6.98 10.59
C LYS A 90 0.09 -6.53 9.35
N GLN A 91 -0.09 -5.21 9.15
CA GLN A 91 -0.71 -4.70 7.93
C GLN A 91 0.11 -5.09 6.69
N LEU A 92 1.44 -4.99 6.79
CA LEU A 92 2.38 -5.33 5.72
C LEU A 92 2.46 -6.85 5.50
N GLU A 93 2.43 -7.67 6.55
CA GLU A 93 2.37 -9.14 6.46
C GLU A 93 1.13 -9.58 5.68
N HIS A 94 -0.06 -9.11 6.07
CA HIS A 94 -1.31 -9.42 5.36
C HIS A 94 -1.29 -8.90 3.92
N ALA A 95 -0.62 -7.77 3.66
CA ALA A 95 -0.50 -7.24 2.30
C ALA A 95 0.47 -8.06 1.44
N GLN A 96 1.57 -8.55 2.02
CA GLN A 96 2.51 -9.47 1.36
C GLN A 96 1.81 -10.75 0.94
N GLU A 97 0.97 -11.35 1.81
CA GLU A 97 0.21 -12.55 1.47
C GLU A 97 -0.69 -12.37 0.24
N ILE A 98 -1.31 -11.19 0.10
CA ILE A 98 -2.15 -10.86 -1.06
C ILE A 98 -1.28 -10.61 -2.30
N ALA A 99 -0.18 -9.87 -2.15
CA ALA A 99 0.75 -9.63 -3.24
C ALA A 99 1.31 -10.94 -3.82
N ASP A 100 1.68 -11.88 -2.95
CA ASP A 100 2.18 -13.21 -3.33
C ASP A 100 1.13 -14.01 -4.11
N LYS A 101 -0.13 -14.02 -3.64
CA LYS A 101 -1.26 -14.68 -4.34
C LYS A 101 -1.47 -14.11 -5.75
N LEU A 102 -1.25 -12.80 -5.92
CA LEU A 102 -1.41 -12.08 -7.17
C LEU A 102 -0.14 -12.06 -8.03
N ASN A 103 0.99 -12.60 -7.54
CA ASN A 103 2.32 -12.48 -8.14
C ASN A 103 2.74 -11.01 -8.39
N LEU A 104 2.38 -10.10 -7.48
CA LEU A 104 2.77 -8.70 -7.54
C LEU A 104 4.13 -8.50 -6.87
N ASN A 105 5.05 -7.85 -7.57
CA ASN A 105 6.35 -7.48 -7.02
C ASN A 105 6.23 -6.14 -6.28
N ILE A 106 5.90 -6.18 -4.99
CA ILE A 106 5.80 -5.02 -4.11
C ILE A 106 6.84 -5.15 -3.01
N ARG A 107 7.62 -4.08 -2.78
CA ARG A 107 8.56 -4.00 -1.66
C ARG A 107 7.84 -3.45 -0.43
N PHE A 108 7.78 -4.21 0.66
CA PHE A 108 7.20 -3.73 1.92
C PHE A 108 8.27 -3.26 2.90
N ILE A 109 8.08 -2.09 3.51
CA ILE A 109 9.00 -1.50 4.48
C ILE A 109 8.22 -1.05 5.71
N CYS A 110 8.45 -1.70 6.85
CA CYS A 110 7.93 -1.21 8.12
C CYS A 110 8.73 0.02 8.56
N ASP A 111 8.09 1.18 8.61
CA ASP A 111 8.76 2.44 8.98
C ASP A 111 7.79 3.47 9.59
N ASP A 112 8.35 4.42 10.35
CA ASP A 112 7.63 5.64 10.72
C ASP A 112 7.59 6.56 9.51
N THR A 113 6.45 6.61 8.83
CA THR A 113 6.28 7.36 7.58
C THR A 113 6.24 8.88 7.76
N MET A 114 6.21 9.37 9.00
CA MET A 114 6.48 10.79 9.28
C MET A 114 7.97 11.13 9.19
N ARG A 115 8.85 10.11 9.16
CA ARG A 115 10.30 10.25 9.18
C ARG A 115 11.00 9.56 8.01
N LEU A 116 10.46 8.45 7.50
CA LEU A 116 10.94 7.71 6.34
C LEU A 116 12.43 7.31 6.47
N PHE A 117 12.86 6.89 7.66
CA PHE A 117 14.26 6.61 7.97
C PHE A 117 14.89 5.51 7.12
N ASN A 118 14.08 4.53 6.67
CA ASN A 118 14.53 3.36 5.91
C ASN A 118 14.21 3.48 4.42
N ILE A 119 13.89 4.68 3.95
CA ILE A 119 13.48 4.96 2.57
C ILE A 119 14.50 5.92 1.96
N GLU A 120 14.94 5.58 0.75
CA GLU A 120 15.98 6.34 0.04
C GLU A 120 15.42 7.64 -0.55
N ASP A 121 16.12 8.75 -0.31
CA ASP A 121 15.80 10.05 -0.90
C ASP A 121 15.98 10.05 -2.43
N ASN A 122 15.18 10.87 -3.13
CA ASN A 122 15.24 11.09 -4.58
C ASN A 122 15.11 9.83 -5.45
N ARG A 123 14.46 8.78 -4.93
CA ARG A 123 14.25 7.52 -5.62
C ARG A 123 12.94 7.46 -6.42
N PHE A 124 11.87 8.02 -5.86
CA PHE A 124 10.51 7.82 -6.39
C PHE A 124 10.12 8.94 -7.37
N ASP A 125 9.25 8.59 -8.32
CA ASP A 125 8.72 9.49 -9.37
C ASP A 125 7.53 10.35 -8.91
#